data_AF-A0A0M8SPW4-F1
#
_entry.id   AF-A0A0M8SPW4-F1
#
_cell.length_a   1.000
_cell.length_b   1.000
_cell.length_c   1.000
_cell.angle_alpha   90.00
_cell.angle_beta   90.00
_cell.angle_gamma   90.00
#
_symmetry.space_group_name_H-M   'P 1'
#
loop_
_entity.id
_entity.type
_entity.pdbx_description
1 polymer ?
#
loop_
_entity_poly.entity_id
_entity_poly.type
_entity_poly.pdbx_seq_one_letter_code
_entity_poly.pdbx_strand_id
1 'polypeptide(L)' 'MAWSTSRLAWDAVREDPMPEAWEEWRTRAAEVQAALTVWAKEAGELRNEVEAAVKAAVRHPDSAA' A
#
# COMPACT_ATOMS: atom_id res chain seq x y z
N MET A 1 -7.38 -9.56 8.96
CA MET A 1 -6.03 -10.06 9.32
C MET A 1 -5.05 -10.05 8.13
N ALA A 2 -5.13 -9.09 7.20
CA ALA A 2 -4.23 -9.01 6.02
C ALA A 2 -2.97 -8.14 6.26
N TRP A 3 -2.96 -7.36 7.35
CA TRP A 3 -1.93 -6.35 7.63
C TRP A 3 -0.61 -6.94 8.15
N SER A 4 -0.61 -8.18 8.67
CA SER A 4 0.62 -8.81 9.18
C SER A 4 1.58 -9.19 8.04
N THR A 5 1.04 -9.59 6.89
CA THR A 5 1.82 -10.06 5.74
C THR A 5 2.56 -8.92 5.05
N SER A 6 1.96 -7.73 4.96
CA SER A 6 2.61 -6.55 4.38
C SER A 6 3.80 -6.05 5.21
N ARG A 7 3.74 -6.18 6.54
CA ARG A 7 4.85 -5.81 7.43
C ARG A 7 6.03 -6.77 7.27
N LEU A 8 5.75 -8.07 7.18
CA LEU A 8 6.77 -9.11 6.97
C LEU A 8 7.48 -8.94 5.63
N ALA A 9 6.75 -8.62 4.56
CA ALA A 9 7.37 -8.33 3.25
C ALA A 9 8.27 -7.07 3.28
N TRP A 10 7.89 -6.03 4.03
CA TRP A 10 8.70 -4.83 4.20
C TRP A 10 9.99 -5.10 4.98
N ASP A 11 9.90 -5.84 6.08
CA ASP A 11 11.08 -6.20 6.89
C ASP A 11 12.02 -7.14 6.11
N ALA A 12 11.49 -8.06 5.30
CA ALA A 12 12.27 -8.93 4.42
C ALA A 12 13.10 -8.15 3.38
N VAL A 13 12.49 -7.20 2.65
CA VAL A 13 13.22 -6.36 1.67
C VAL A 13 14.27 -5.47 2.35
N ARG A 14 14.00 -5.02 3.58
CA ARG A 14 14.94 -4.19 4.37
C ARG A 14 16.15 -4.99 4.83
N GLU A 15 15.98 -6.25 5.18
CA GLU A 15 17.02 -7.10 5.77
C GLU A 15 17.80 -7.91 4.73
N ASP A 16 17.17 -8.27 3.61
CA ASP A 16 17.81 -8.99 2.53
C ASP A 16 17.28 -8.50 1.16
N PRO A 17 18.03 -7.67 0.41
CA PRO A 17 17.60 -7.11 -0.88
C PRO A 17 17.67 -8.14 -2.02
N MET A 18 17.51 -9.43 -1.74
CA MET A 18 17.49 -10.47 -2.76
C MET A 18 16.29 -10.28 -3.72
N PRO A 19 16.45 -10.62 -5.01
CA PRO A 19 15.46 -10.37 -6.05
C PRO A 19 14.05 -10.92 -5.75
N GLU A 20 13.96 -12.02 -5.02
CA GLU A 20 12.72 -12.72 -4.68
C GLU A 20 11.87 -11.94 -3.66
N ALA A 21 12.48 -11.35 -2.62
CA ALA A 21 11.77 -10.51 -1.65
C ALA A 21 11.21 -9.24 -2.32
N TRP A 22 11.93 -8.71 -3.31
CA TRP A 22 11.48 -7.59 -4.13
C TRP A 22 10.31 -7.94 -5.07
N GLU A 23 10.17 -9.20 -5.50
CA GLU A 23 9.06 -9.63 -6.35
C GLU A 23 7.75 -9.68 -5.57
N GLU A 24 7.75 -10.22 -4.36
CA GLU A 24 6.57 -10.23 -3.50
C GLU A 24 6.12 -8.80 -3.16
N TRP A 25 7.06 -7.93 -2.77
CA TRP A 25 6.74 -6.54 -2.50
C TRP A 25 6.15 -5.82 -3.73
N ARG A 26 6.75 -6.00 -4.92
CA ARG A 26 6.23 -5.39 -6.17
C ARG A 26 4.82 -5.88 -6.51
N THR A 27 4.56 -7.17 -6.32
CA THR A 27 3.23 -7.76 -6.55
C THR A 27 2.20 -7.11 -5.65
N ARG A 28 2.48 -7.01 -4.35
CA ARG A 28 1.59 -6.34 -3.38
C ARG A 28 1.41 -4.85 -3.67
N ALA A 29 2.48 -4.16 -4.05
CA ALA A 29 2.40 -2.75 -4.43
C ALA A 29 1.50 -2.54 -5.65
N ALA A 30 1.58 -3.43 -6.66
CA ALA A 30 0.71 -3.40 -7.83
C ALA A 30 -0.76 -3.65 -7.47
N GLU A 31 -1.06 -4.61 -6.60
CA GLU A 31 -2.42 -4.88 -6.09
C GLU A 31 -3.03 -3.64 -5.43
N VAL A 32 -2.27 -2.95 -4.57
CA VAL A 32 -2.74 -1.72 -3.89
C VAL A 32 -2.97 -0.60 -4.90
N GLN A 33 -2.05 -0.38 -5.84
CA GLN A 33 -2.19 0.67 -6.86
C GLN A 33 -3.40 0.43 -7.78
N ALA A 34 -3.68 -0.82 -8.13
CA ALA A 34 -4.86 -1.20 -8.89
C ALA A 34 -6.14 -0.90 -8.10
N ALA A 35 -6.19 -1.27 -6.81
CA ALA A 35 -7.34 -1.01 -5.94
C ALA A 35 -7.61 0.50 -5.79
N LEU A 36 -6.57 1.31 -5.55
CA LEU A 36 -6.69 2.78 -5.47
C LEU A 36 -7.21 3.37 -6.79
N THR A 37 -6.76 2.84 -7.92
CA THR A 37 -7.19 3.32 -9.25
C THR A 37 -8.66 3.03 -9.50
N VAL A 38 -9.13 1.83 -9.16
CA VAL A 38 -10.55 1.46 -9.29
C VAL A 38 -11.39 2.34 -8.38
N TRP A 39 -11.03 2.46 -7.11
CA TRP A 39 -11.77 3.26 -6.15
C TRP A 39 -11.83 4.74 -6.57
N ALA A 40 -10.71 5.35 -6.97
CA ALA A 40 -10.66 6.74 -7.40
C ALA A 40 -11.58 7.00 -8.60
N LYS A 41 -11.60 6.07 -9.56
CA LYS A 41 -12.50 6.14 -10.72
C LYS A 41 -13.97 6.09 -10.30
N GLU A 42 -14.32 5.20 -9.37
CA GLU A 42 -15.70 5.06 -8.87
C GLU A 42 -16.15 6.26 -8.05
N ALA A 43 -15.25 6.85 -7.25
CA ALA A 43 -15.49 8.04 -6.46
C ALA A 43 -15.47 9.35 -7.28
N GLY A 44 -14.93 9.31 -8.51
CA GLY A 44 -14.70 10.51 -9.32
C GLY A 44 -13.56 11.40 -8.80
N GLU A 45 -12.65 10.82 -8.01
CA GLU A 45 -11.50 11.49 -7.41
C GLU A 45 -10.20 11.22 -8.18
N LEU A 46 -9.17 12.03 -7.93
CA LEU A 46 -7.85 11.79 -8.49
C LEU A 46 -7.10 10.73 -7.68
N ARG A 47 -6.58 9.69 -8.34
CA ARG A 47 -5.85 8.57 -7.68
C ARG A 47 -4.77 9.03 -6.69
N ASN A 48 -4.02 10.09 -7.01
CA ASN A 48 -2.97 10.62 -6.15
C ASN A 48 -3.51 11.25 -4.85
N GLU A 49 -4.71 11.84 -4.87
CA GLU A 49 -5.37 12.38 -3.68
C GLU A 49 -5.84 11.25 -2.76
N VAL A 50 -6.45 10.23 -3.34
CA VAL A 50 -6.85 8.99 -2.62
C VAL A 50 -5.64 8.32 -1.98
N GLU A 51 -4.55 8.16 -2.74
CA GLU A 51 -3.32 7.57 -2.24
C GLU A 51 -2.73 8.37 -1.07
N ALA A 52 -2.75 9.71 -1.16
CA ALA A 52 -2.29 10.58 -0.08
C ALA A 52 -3.16 10.45 1.17
N ALA A 53 -4.49 10.40 1.01
CA ALA A 53 -5.43 10.21 2.11
C ALA A 53 -5.22 8.85 2.81
N VAL A 54 -5.06 7.76 2.05
CA VAL A 54 -4.75 6.44 2.61
C VAL A 54 -3.41 6.44 3.35
N LYS A 55 -2.37 7.05 2.78
CA LYS A 55 -1.07 7.18 3.45
C LYS A 55 -1.17 7.98 4.75
N ALA A 56 -1.95 9.06 4.76
CA ALA A 56 -2.19 9.88 5.94
C ALA A 56 -2.91 9.06 7.03
N ALA A 57 -4.00 8.38 6.67
CA ALA A 57 -4.77 7.55 7.60
C ALA A 57 -3.94 6.39 8.20
N VAL A 58 -3.11 5.73 7.39
CA VAL A 58 -2.24 4.63 7.87
C VAL A 58 -1.10 5.16 8.75
N ARG A 59 -0.53 6.33 8.44
CA ARG A 59 0.58 6.92 9.22
C ARG A 59 0.10 7.55 10.52
N HIS A 60 -1.09 8.12 10.53
CA HIS A 60 -1.70 8.82 11.64
C HIS A 60 -3.13 8.32 11.86
N PRO A 61 -3.30 7.13 12.46
CA PRO A 61 -4.61 6.49 12.59
C PRO A 61 -5.61 7.31 13.42
N ASP A 62 -5.13 8.18 14.32
CA ASP A 62 -5.98 9.04 15.16
C ASP A 62 -6.37 10.37 14.49
N SER A 63 -5.88 10.66 13.28
CA SER A 63 -6.19 11.90 12.55
C SER A 63 -7.32 11.74 11.52
N ALA A 64 -7.88 10.54 11.37
CA ALA A 64 -8.94 10.22 10.41
C ALA A 64 -10.35 10.24 11.02
N ALA A 65 -10.54 10.91 12.17
CA ALA A 65 -11.83 11.05 12.85
C ALA A 65 -12.57 12.33 12.44
#